data_AF-A0A452QDJ9-F1
#
_entry.id   AF-A0A452QDJ9-F1
#
_cell.length_a   1.000
_cell.length_b   1.000
_cell.length_c   1.000
_cell.angle_alpha   90.00
_cell.angle_beta   90.00
_cell.angle_gamma   90.00
#
_symmetry.space_group_name_H-M   'P 1'
#
loop_
_entity.id
_entity.type
_entity.pdbx_description
1 polymer ?
#
loop_
_entity_poly.entity_id
_entity_poly.type
_entity_poly.pdbx_seq_one_letter_code
_entity_poly.pdbx_strand_id
1 'polypeptide(L)' 'VMIDDLLTPCSPGDPGAMEMTWMDVPGDKLLEPVVCMSDMLRSLATTRPTVNADDLLKVKKFSEDFGQES' A
#
# COMPACT_ATOMS: atom_id res chain seq x y z
N VAL A 1 4.60 28.37 3.07
CA VAL A 1 6.08 28.45 2.94
C VAL A 1 6.50 27.24 2.13
N MET A 2 7.21 27.41 1.02
CA MET A 2 7.80 26.30 0.27
C MET A 2 9.22 26.05 0.81
N ILE A 3 9.63 24.79 0.90
CA ILE A 3 10.92 24.34 1.43
C ILE A 3 11.65 23.67 0.27
N ASP A 4 12.78 24.24 -0.16
CA ASP A 4 13.47 23.85 -1.41
C ASP A 4 14.65 22.87 -1.18
N ASP A 5 14.83 22.34 0.03
CA ASP A 5 15.98 21.50 0.42
C ASP A 5 15.59 20.07 0.86
N LEU A 6 14.40 19.61 0.49
CA LEU A 6 13.97 18.24 0.76
C LEU A 6 14.61 17.23 -0.21
N LEU A 7 14.87 16.02 0.28
CA LEU A 7 15.47 14.92 -0.45
C LEU A 7 14.45 13.80 -0.65
N THR A 8 14.25 13.39 -1.91
CA THR A 8 13.42 12.26 -2.31
C THR A 8 14.29 11.17 -2.93
N PRO A 9 14.00 9.88 -2.70
CA PRO A 9 14.64 8.80 -3.44
C PRO A 9 14.41 8.97 -4.96
N CYS A 10 15.43 8.67 -5.76
CA CYS A 10 15.42 8.72 -7.21
C CYS A 10 16.26 7.57 -7.81
N SER A 11 16.19 7.38 -9.12
CA SER A 11 17.03 6.41 -9.83
C SER A 11 18.46 6.95 -10.02
N PRO A 12 19.51 6.11 -10.03
CA PRO A 12 20.89 6.57 -10.20
C PRO A 12 21.16 7.35 -11.50
N GLY A 13 20.33 7.17 -12.53
CA GLY A 13 20.44 7.88 -13.81
C GLY A 13 19.69 9.20 -13.86
N ASP A 14 18.95 9.58 -12.82
CA ASP A 14 18.15 10.79 -12.83
C ASP A 14 19.06 12.03 -12.70
N PRO A 15 18.79 13.12 -13.45
CA PRO A 15 19.55 14.35 -13.31
C PRO A 15 19.50 14.89 -11.87
N GLY A 16 20.67 15.15 -11.29
CA GLY A 16 20.77 15.62 -9.91
C GLY A 16 20.74 14.51 -8.85
N ALA A 17 20.76 13.23 -9.25
CA ALA A 17 20.92 12.12 -8.31
C ALA A 17 22.24 12.23 -7.54
N MET A 18 22.16 12.09 -6.22
CA MET A 18 23.29 12.10 -5.30
C MET A 18 23.41 10.72 -4.65
N GLU A 19 24.60 10.13 -4.65
CA GLU A 19 24.83 8.82 -4.03
C GLU A 19 24.84 8.96 -2.50
N MET A 20 23.82 8.40 -1.85
CA MET A 20 23.67 8.32 -0.40
C MET A 20 22.62 7.26 -0.02
N THR A 21 22.55 6.90 1.25
CA THR A 21 21.50 6.01 1.79
C THR A 21 20.51 6.79 2.65
N TRP A 22 19.41 6.14 3.04
CA TRP A 22 18.42 6.77 3.93
C TRP A 22 18.99 7.14 5.31
N MET A 23 20.08 6.50 5.75
CA MET A 23 20.76 6.82 7.01
C MET A 23 21.45 8.19 6.99
N ASP A 24 21.76 8.69 5.79
CA ASP A 24 22.46 9.95 5.58
C ASP A 24 21.48 11.13 5.42
N VAL A 25 20.17 10.85 5.30
CA VAL A 25 19.11 11.86 5.13
C VAL A 25 18.63 12.36 6.50
N PRO A 26 18.69 13.68 6.78
CA PRO A 26 18.11 14.24 8.00
C PRO A 26 16.61 13.99 8.08
N GLY A 27 16.10 13.68 9.28
CA GLY A 27 14.70 13.29 9.48
C GLY A 27 13.67 14.37 9.10
N ASP A 28 14.05 15.65 9.13
CA ASP A 28 13.22 16.79 8.73
C ASP A 28 13.36 17.15 7.23
N LYS A 29 14.22 16.43 6.50
CA LYS A 29 14.51 16.65 5.07
C LYS A 29 14.05 15.52 4.17
N LEU A 30 13.48 14.45 4.72
CA LEU A 30 12.92 13.37 3.92
C LEU A 30 11.61 13.81 3.26
N LEU A 31 11.55 13.73 1.94
CA LEU A 31 10.31 13.78 1.17
C LEU A 31 9.98 12.36 0.71
N GLU A 32 9.02 11.72 1.38
CA GLU A 32 8.60 10.38 1.03
C GLU A 32 7.86 10.34 -0.32
N PRO A 33 8.06 9.28 -1.12
CA PRO A 33 7.31 9.10 -2.35
C PRO A 33 5.83 8.88 -2.02
N VAL A 34 4.96 9.44 -2.87
CA VAL A 34 3.51 9.21 -2.75
C VAL A 34 3.15 7.78 -3.15
N VAL A 35 2.23 7.17 -2.41
CA VAL A 35 1.65 5.87 -2.80
C VAL A 35 0.88 6.06 -4.11
N CYS A 36 1.22 5.25 -5.11
CA CYS A 36 0.59 5.30 -6.42
C CYS A 36 -0.22 4.03 -6.72
N MET A 37 -0.99 4.05 -7.80
CA MET A 37 -1.81 2.90 -8.21
C MET A 37 -0.95 1.65 -8.47
N SER A 38 0.30 1.81 -8.92
CA SER A 38 1.18 0.66 -9.19
C SER A 38 1.57 -0.07 -7.90
N ASP A 39 1.66 0.62 -6.77
CA ASP A 39 1.92 0.01 -5.46
C ASP A 39 0.72 -0.82 -4.99
N MET A 40 -0.49 -0.30 -5.20
CA MET A 40 -1.75 -1.00 -4.89
C MET A 40 -1.90 -2.26 -5.74
N LEU A 41 -1.63 -2.16 -7.05
CA LEU A 41 -1.68 -3.31 -7.95
C LEU A 41 -0.64 -4.38 -7.57
N ARG A 42 0.57 -3.98 -7.18
CA ARG A 42 1.61 -4.90 -6.72
C ARG A 42 1.19 -5.61 -5.43
N SER A 43 0.61 -4.87 -4.49
CA SER A 43 0.09 -5.41 -3.22
C SER A 43 -1.08 -6.39 -3.45
N LEU A 44 -1.97 -6.07 -4.39
CA LEU A 44 -3.08 -6.95 -4.76
C LEU A 44 -2.58 -8.24 -5.41
N ALA A 45 -1.58 -8.15 -6.29
CA ALA A 45 -1.05 -9.32 -7.00
C ALA A 45 -0.42 -10.38 -6.07
N THR A 46 0.07 -9.97 -4.90
CA THR A 46 0.68 -10.87 -3.91
C THR A 46 -0.27 -11.29 -2.79
N THR A 47 -1.44 -10.67 -2.70
CA THR A 47 -2.45 -10.97 -1.67
C THR A 47 -3.45 -11.98 -2.20
N ARG A 48 -3.60 -13.12 -1.50
CA ARG A 48 -4.58 -14.14 -1.86
C ARG A 48 -5.91 -13.93 -1.16
N PRO A 49 -7.06 -14.20 -1.81
CA PRO A 49 -8.35 -14.23 -1.13
C PRO A 49 -8.33 -15.22 0.04
N THR A 50 -8.83 -14.79 1.20
CA THR A 50 -8.85 -15.60 2.43
C THR A 50 -10.15 -16.39 2.60
N VAL A 51 -11.25 -15.91 2.00
CA VAL A 51 -12.56 -16.56 2.05
C VAL A 51 -12.81 -17.30 0.75
N ASN A 52 -13.11 -18.59 0.84
CA ASN A 52 -13.45 -19.42 -0.30
C ASN A 52 -14.98 -19.53 -0.49
N ALA A 53 -15.40 -20.19 -1.58
CA ALA A 53 -16.81 -20.35 -1.88
C ALA A 53 -17.58 -21.17 -0.84
N ASP A 54 -16.95 -22.17 -0.21
CA ASP A 54 -17.60 -23.03 0.78
C ASP A 54 -17.95 -22.27 2.05
N ASP A 55 -17.10 -21.33 2.46
CA ASP A 55 -17.36 -20.45 3.59
C ASP A 55 -18.59 -19.56 3.33
N LEU A 56 -18.73 -19.07 2.09
CA LEU A 56 -19.92 -18.32 1.68
C LEU A 56 -21.18 -19.18 1.69
N LEU A 57 -21.10 -20.46 1.30
CA LEU A 57 -22.25 -21.38 1.34
C LEU A 57 -22.74 -21.63 2.77
N LYS A 58 -21.83 -21.75 3.75
CA LYS A 58 -22.18 -21.90 5.17
C LYS A 58 -22.92 -20.67 5.70
N VAL A 59 -22.42 -19.47 5.39
CA VAL A 59 -23.04 -18.20 5.79
C VAL A 59 -24.43 -18.05 5.16
N LYS A 60 -24.56 -18.39 3.88
CA LYS A 60 -25.83 -18.37 3.17
C LYS A 60 -26.85 -19.31 3.82
N LYS A 61 -26.47 -20.56 4.09
CA LYS A 61 -27.34 -21.54 4.73
C LYS A 61 -27.83 -21.07 6.10
N PHE A 62 -26.93 -20.55 6.94
CA PHE A 62 -27.32 -19.98 8.23
C PHE A 62 -28.34 -18.84 8.08
N SER A 63 -28.11 -17.96 7.10
CA SER A 63 -29.03 -16.84 6.83
C SER A 63 -30.42 -17.32 6.40
N GLU A 64 -30.49 -18.40 5.60
CA GLU A 64 -31.75 -19.01 5.13
C GLU A 64 -32.48 -19.78 6.24
N ASP A 65 -31.74 -20.51 7.09
CA ASP A 65 -32.31 -21.36 8.15
C ASP A 65 -32.90 -20.52 9.31
N PHE A 66 -32.34 -19.34 9.61
CA PHE A 66 -32.71 -18.56 10.79
C PHE A 66 -33.32 -17.18 10.49
N GLY A 67 -32.95 -16.52 9.39
CA GLY A 67 -33.47 -15.20 9.05
C GLY A 67 -33.33 -14.18 10.19
N GLN A 68 -34.30 -13.27 10.29
CA GLN A 68 -34.41 -12.33 11.41
C GLN A 68 -35.76 -12.57 12.09
N GLU A 69 -35.76 -12.98 13.36
CA GLU A 69 -37.01 -13.16 14.13
C GLU A 69 -37.74 -11.82 14.29
N SER A 70 -39.06 -11.84 14.06
CA SER A 70 -39.95 -10.67 14.12
C SER A 70 -40.57 -10.51 15.51
#